data_AF-A0A6B0RS45-F1
#
_entry.id   AF-A0A6B0RS45-F1
#
_cell.length_a   1.000
_cell.length_b   1.000
_cell.length_c   1.000
_cell.angle_alpha   90.00
_cell.angle_beta   90.00
_cell.angle_gamma   90.00
#
_symmetry.space_group_name_H-M   'P 1'
#
loop_
_entity.id
_entity.type
_entity.pdbx_description
1 polymer ?
#
loop_
_entity_poly.entity_id
_entity_poly.type
_entity_poly.pdbx_seq_one_letter_code
_entity_poly.pdbx_strand_id
1 'polypeptide(L)'
;MFSAKILPAAHPREEDSKPILRPAQPLYTPTPPQTRDYTRFPDVIVPALRGDNDDKDDAKNSNIAARRYVILLFKFMPKRPSSRYPGRAFLLGSRLSRLIMRLCYLESRLSYFLIRYVYTIINENEITRSLIKIINTIKGTNEHEQGEVTPGLSQVEYALRRHKLMSLIHKEAQEQSGTDHTVVLLSNPTYYMSNDIPYIFHQDNNFLYLCGFQEPDSILVLQSLPGKQLPAHKAMLFVPRRDPSRELWDGPRSGTDGAIALTGVDEAYTLEEFQHLVPKLKAETHTLWYDWMRPAHKQLHCDYMQQLAEVKARSKNKVRAVQQLVQRLRLIKSPAEIERMQVAGKLTSQAFIETMFASKAPVEEGFLYAKFEFECRARGADILAYPPVVAGGNRSNTLHYVKNNQLIKDGEMVLLDGGCESSCYVSDITRTWPVNGRFTAPQAELYEAVLEVQRDCLTLCCPGTSLENVYSMMLTLISQKLKELGITKNIKEKNPFKAARKYCPHHVGHYLGMDVHDTPDMPRSLPLQPGMVITVEPGIYIPEDDQDAPERFRGLGVRIEDDVVVTEASPLVLSADCPKEMKDIEQICSRAS
;
A
#
# COMPACT_ATOMS: atom_id res chain seq x y z
N MET A 1 -39.68 -15.83 36.52
CA MET A 1 -40.65 -15.21 37.44
C MET A 1 -40.11 -13.85 37.86
N PHE A 2 -40.87 -12.80 37.54
CA PHE A 2 -41.03 -11.46 38.16
C PHE A 2 -40.13 -11.11 39.37
N SER A 3 -39.67 -9.88 39.61
CA SER A 3 -39.97 -8.53 39.10
C SER A 3 -38.93 -7.57 39.73
N ALA A 4 -38.42 -6.59 38.97
CA ALA A 4 -37.71 -5.44 39.53
C ALA A 4 -38.50 -4.17 39.17
N LYS A 5 -38.92 -3.46 40.22
CA LYS A 5 -39.78 -2.27 40.18
C LYS A 5 -39.06 -1.08 39.54
N ILE A 6 -39.78 -0.43 38.64
CA ILE A 6 -39.50 0.88 38.05
C ILE A 6 -39.92 1.98 39.04
N LEU A 7 -39.07 2.97 39.27
CA LEU A 7 -39.40 4.25 39.92
C LEU A 7 -39.35 5.37 38.84
N PRO A 8 -40.24 6.37 38.90
CA PRO A 8 -40.44 7.31 37.79
C PRO A 8 -39.48 8.49 37.82
N ALA A 9 -39.08 8.92 36.62
CA ALA A 9 -38.26 10.10 36.36
C ALA A 9 -39.05 11.40 36.58
N ALA A 10 -38.42 12.37 37.22
CA ALA A 10 -38.90 13.73 37.39
C ALA A 10 -38.52 14.61 36.20
N HIS A 11 -39.50 15.33 35.66
CA HIS A 11 -39.34 16.41 34.69
C HIS A 11 -38.60 17.62 35.29
N PRO A 12 -37.69 18.27 34.55
CA PRO A 12 -37.44 19.69 34.67
C PRO A 12 -38.17 20.48 33.58
N ARG A 13 -38.57 21.69 33.97
CA ARG A 13 -39.41 22.65 33.26
C ARG A 13 -38.65 23.37 32.15
N GLU A 14 -39.37 23.69 31.08
CA GLU A 14 -39.01 24.69 30.08
C GLU A 14 -38.97 26.08 30.74
N GLU A 15 -37.88 26.81 30.54
CA GLU A 15 -37.81 28.26 30.73
C GLU A 15 -37.23 28.90 29.46
N ASP A 16 -38.02 29.81 28.90
CA ASP A 16 -37.76 30.65 27.75
C ASP A 16 -36.49 31.49 27.92
N SER A 17 -35.55 31.37 26.97
CA SER A 17 -34.52 32.38 26.76
C SER A 17 -34.41 32.74 25.28
N LYS A 18 -35.02 33.88 24.92
CA LYS A 18 -34.88 34.54 23.61
C LYS A 18 -33.46 35.12 23.47
N PRO A 19 -32.73 34.85 22.39
CA PRO A 19 -31.46 35.53 22.14
C PRO A 19 -31.70 36.94 21.59
N ILE A 20 -31.13 37.93 22.27
CA ILE A 20 -31.09 39.33 21.87
C ILE A 20 -30.08 39.48 20.72
N LEU A 21 -30.56 39.83 19.53
CA LEU A 21 -29.76 40.24 18.38
C LEU A 21 -29.08 41.59 18.67
N ARG A 22 -27.74 41.62 18.70
CA ARG A 22 -26.96 42.87 18.63
C ARG A 22 -26.63 43.19 17.17
N PRO A 23 -26.72 44.46 16.74
CA PRO A 23 -26.40 44.84 15.36
C PRO A 23 -24.89 44.79 15.10
N ALA A 24 -24.55 44.28 13.91
CA ALA A 24 -23.19 44.16 13.40
C ALA A 24 -22.55 45.55 13.16
N GLN A 25 -21.29 45.69 13.58
CA GLN A 25 -20.44 46.83 13.22
C GLN A 25 -19.83 46.61 11.82
N PRO A 26 -19.68 47.66 10.99
CA PRO A 26 -19.13 47.51 9.64
C PRO A 26 -17.61 47.31 9.68
N LEU A 27 -17.16 46.25 9.01
CA LEU A 27 -15.74 45.92 8.81
C LEU A 27 -15.11 46.79 7.72
N TYR A 28 -13.87 47.16 8.01
CA TYR A 28 -12.85 47.86 7.22
C TYR A 28 -12.90 47.66 5.69
N THR A 29 -12.85 48.78 4.96
CA THR A 29 -12.53 48.85 3.52
C THR A 29 -11.01 48.73 3.29
N PRO A 30 -10.52 47.83 2.41
CA PRO A 30 -9.11 47.79 2.06
C PRO A 30 -8.74 48.88 1.03
N THR A 31 -7.71 49.66 1.35
CA THR A 31 -7.03 50.59 0.44
C THR A 31 -6.09 49.80 -0.49
N PRO A 32 -6.02 50.10 -1.79
CA PRO A 32 -5.18 49.35 -2.73
C PRO A 32 -3.68 49.65 -2.52
N PRO A 33 -2.79 48.64 -2.54
CA PRO A 33 -1.36 48.89 -2.49
C PRO A 33 -0.83 49.41 -3.83
N GLN A 34 0.03 50.42 -3.72
CA GLN A 34 0.72 51.11 -4.80
C GLN A 34 1.59 50.17 -5.64
N THR A 35 1.47 50.29 -6.95
CA THR A 35 2.33 49.65 -7.95
C THR A 35 3.78 50.12 -7.78
N ARG A 36 4.68 49.21 -7.39
CA ARG A 36 6.13 49.39 -7.54
C ARG A 36 6.60 48.70 -8.81
N ASP A 37 7.11 49.54 -9.69
CA ASP A 37 7.78 49.25 -10.95
C ASP A 37 9.09 48.48 -10.68
N TYR A 38 9.17 47.25 -11.19
CA TYR A 38 10.42 46.49 -11.32
C TYR A 38 10.54 45.99 -12.75
N THR A 39 10.77 46.92 -13.66
CA THR A 39 11.33 46.64 -14.98
C THR A 39 12.82 46.36 -14.85
N ARG A 40 13.25 45.11 -15.09
CA ARG A 40 14.54 44.69 -15.71
C ARG A 40 14.75 43.18 -15.60
N PHE A 41 14.50 42.46 -16.69
CA PHE A 41 15.24 41.24 -17.07
C PHE A 41 15.58 41.35 -18.56
N PRO A 42 16.81 40.99 -18.99
CA PRO A 42 17.23 41.16 -20.37
C PRO A 42 16.77 40.00 -21.27
N ASP A 43 16.57 40.37 -22.54
CA ASP A 43 16.09 39.58 -23.66
C ASP A 43 16.86 38.27 -23.90
N VAL A 44 16.13 37.19 -24.17
CA VAL A 44 16.62 36.13 -25.06
C VAL A 44 15.55 35.81 -26.11
N ILE A 45 15.99 36.00 -27.34
CA ILE A 45 15.30 35.96 -28.63
C ILE A 45 14.67 34.58 -28.90
N VAL A 46 13.41 34.58 -29.33
CA VAL A 46 12.72 33.45 -29.98
C VAL A 46 12.55 33.79 -31.46
N PRO A 47 13.06 33.00 -32.41
CA PRO A 47 12.65 33.13 -33.81
C PRO A 47 11.40 32.29 -34.07
N ALA A 48 10.34 32.99 -34.49
CA ALA A 48 9.18 32.39 -35.13
C ALA A 48 9.54 31.84 -36.52
N LEU A 49 8.95 30.69 -36.89
CA LEU A 49 8.78 30.29 -38.28
C LEU A 49 7.34 29.85 -38.52
N ARG A 50 6.66 30.60 -39.39
CA ARG A 50 5.42 30.27 -40.10
C ARG A 50 5.78 29.76 -41.51
N GLY A 51 4.91 28.95 -42.10
CA GLY A 51 4.85 28.54 -43.51
C GLY A 51 5.00 27.03 -43.63
N ASP A 52 3.93 26.24 -43.76
CA ASP A 52 3.01 26.05 -44.90
C ASP A 52 3.27 24.67 -45.55
N ASN A 53 2.18 23.92 -45.68
CA ASN A 53 1.89 22.73 -46.49
C ASN A 53 3.00 22.09 -47.34
N ASP A 54 3.22 20.78 -47.17
CA ASP A 54 3.02 19.82 -48.26
C ASP A 54 3.08 18.35 -47.77
N ASP A 55 2.17 17.55 -48.33
CA ASP A 55 2.10 16.09 -48.24
C ASP A 55 3.36 15.41 -48.81
N LYS A 56 3.71 14.26 -48.22
CA LYS A 56 4.75 13.26 -48.59
C LYS A 56 6.10 13.38 -47.86
N ASP A 57 6.27 12.71 -46.71
CA ASP A 57 7.59 12.15 -46.31
C ASP A 57 7.52 11.15 -45.12
N ASP A 58 6.78 10.04 -45.27
CA ASP A 58 6.75 8.95 -44.25
C ASP A 58 7.76 7.80 -44.49
N ALA A 59 8.66 7.92 -45.47
CA ALA A 59 9.63 6.86 -45.80
C ALA A 59 11.10 7.23 -45.56
N LYS A 60 11.41 8.46 -45.12
CA LYS A 60 12.80 8.92 -44.92
C LYS A 60 13.25 9.08 -43.47
N ASN A 61 12.33 9.17 -42.50
CA ASN A 61 12.69 9.34 -41.09
C ASN A 61 13.12 8.06 -40.36
N SER A 62 12.78 6.87 -40.89
CA SER A 62 13.20 5.58 -40.34
C SER A 62 14.70 5.28 -40.54
N ASN A 63 15.36 5.94 -41.50
CA ASN A 63 16.76 5.69 -41.86
C ASN A 63 17.77 6.58 -41.10
N ILE A 64 17.31 7.64 -40.43
CA ILE A 64 18.16 8.56 -39.64
C ILE A 64 18.26 8.08 -38.18
N ALA A 65 17.20 7.49 -37.62
CA ALA A 65 17.23 6.87 -36.29
C ALA A 65 18.16 5.64 -36.24
N ALA A 66 18.14 4.79 -37.28
CA ALA A 66 19.02 3.63 -37.39
C ALA A 66 20.52 4.01 -37.48
N ARG A 67 20.85 5.14 -38.13
CA ARG A 67 22.24 5.64 -38.22
C ARG A 67 22.75 6.27 -36.94
N ARG A 68 21.87 6.82 -36.08
CA ARG A 68 22.28 7.35 -34.76
C ARG A 68 22.56 6.25 -33.73
N TYR A 69 21.86 5.12 -33.80
CA TYR A 69 22.07 3.99 -32.88
C TYR A 69 23.38 3.23 -33.12
N VAL A 70 23.86 3.15 -34.36
CA VAL A 70 25.13 2.45 -34.68
C VAL A 70 26.37 3.25 -34.26
N ILE A 71 26.27 4.59 -34.14
CA ILE A 71 27.38 5.45 -33.72
C ILE A 71 27.58 5.44 -32.20
N LEU A 72 26.54 5.16 -31.39
CA LEU A 72 26.67 5.07 -29.94
C LEU A 72 27.38 3.79 -29.46
N LEU A 73 27.26 2.70 -30.22
CA LEU A 73 27.86 1.39 -29.90
C LEU A 73 29.39 1.33 -30.06
N PHE A 74 30.00 2.29 -30.77
CA PHE A 74 31.46 2.37 -30.91
C PHE A 74 32.15 3.19 -29.80
N LYS A 75 31.41 3.85 -28.89
CA LYS A 75 31.99 4.66 -27.79
C LYS A 75 32.27 3.89 -26.49
N PHE A 76 31.87 2.62 -26.39
CA PHE A 76 32.07 1.79 -25.19
C PHE A 76 32.97 0.57 -25.40
N MET A 77 33.93 0.64 -26.33
CA MET A 77 35.01 -0.35 -26.39
C MET A 77 36.21 0.09 -25.53
N PRO A 78 36.70 -0.76 -24.60
CA PRO A 78 37.87 -0.44 -23.79
C PRO A 78 39.13 -0.33 -24.67
N LYS A 79 39.91 0.73 -24.46
CA LYS A 79 41.23 0.88 -25.08
C LYS A 79 42.24 -0.06 -24.41
N ARG A 80 42.77 -0.98 -25.23
CA ARG A 80 43.91 -1.91 -25.05
C ARG A 80 43.65 -3.23 -24.29
N PRO A 81 43.97 -4.38 -24.89
CA PRO A 81 44.35 -5.59 -24.16
C PRO A 81 45.88 -5.73 -24.08
N SER A 82 46.37 -6.06 -22.89
CA SER A 82 47.66 -6.71 -22.71
C SER A 82 47.63 -8.13 -23.28
N SER A 83 48.80 -8.58 -23.72
CA SER A 83 49.02 -9.81 -24.48
C SER A 83 48.64 -11.10 -23.74
N ARG A 84 47.87 -11.98 -24.39
CA ARG A 84 48.19 -13.37 -24.75
C ARG A 84 46.91 -14.11 -25.18
N TYR A 85 47.07 -15.05 -26.11
CA TYR A 85 46.08 -15.92 -26.79
C TYR A 85 45.48 -15.39 -28.11
N PRO A 86 45.89 -15.93 -29.28
CA PRO A 86 45.28 -15.61 -30.56
C PRO A 86 44.09 -16.54 -30.86
N GLY A 87 43.05 -15.99 -31.49
CA GLY A 87 42.08 -16.76 -32.28
C GLY A 87 40.83 -17.26 -31.57
N ARG A 88 39.82 -16.39 -31.41
CA ARG A 88 38.37 -16.74 -31.46
C ARG A 88 37.40 -15.55 -31.43
N ALA A 89 37.87 -14.33 -31.14
CA ALA A 89 36.98 -13.16 -30.99
C ALA A 89 36.50 -12.49 -32.30
N PHE A 90 37.11 -12.77 -33.46
CA PHE A 90 36.75 -12.08 -34.72
C PHE A 90 35.64 -12.77 -35.55
N LEU A 91 35.19 -13.96 -35.14
CA LEU A 91 34.19 -14.76 -35.86
C LEU A 91 32.77 -14.67 -35.29
N LEU A 92 32.59 -14.17 -34.06
CA LEU A 92 31.26 -14.01 -33.44
C LEU A 92 30.54 -12.71 -33.85
N GLY A 93 31.27 -11.60 -34.01
CA GLY A 93 30.68 -10.31 -34.38
C GLY A 93 30.07 -10.27 -35.78
N SER A 94 30.64 -11.00 -36.74
CA SER A 94 30.15 -11.01 -38.13
C SER A 94 28.95 -11.95 -38.37
N ARG A 95 28.66 -12.85 -37.42
CA ARG A 95 27.47 -13.74 -37.46
C ARG A 95 26.26 -13.09 -36.78
N LEU A 96 26.47 -12.35 -35.70
CA LEU A 96 25.40 -11.67 -34.97
C LEU A 96 24.81 -10.49 -35.77
N SER A 97 25.66 -9.69 -36.42
CA SER A 97 25.21 -8.61 -37.32
C SER A 97 24.41 -9.13 -38.53
N ARG A 98 24.80 -10.29 -39.09
CA ARG A 98 24.06 -10.94 -40.19
C ARG A 98 22.75 -11.59 -39.74
N LEU A 99 22.66 -12.02 -38.49
CA LEU A 99 21.43 -12.57 -37.90
C LEU A 99 20.42 -11.45 -37.62
N ILE A 100 20.87 -10.32 -37.09
CA ILE A 100 20.02 -9.15 -36.81
C ILE A 100 19.48 -8.55 -38.12
N MET A 101 20.32 -8.41 -39.15
CA MET A 101 19.87 -7.95 -40.47
C MET A 101 18.89 -8.93 -41.16
N ARG A 102 19.00 -10.24 -40.90
CA ARG A 102 18.02 -11.23 -41.40
C ARG A 102 16.71 -11.19 -40.61
N LEU A 103 16.76 -10.95 -39.30
CA LEU A 103 15.57 -10.84 -38.45
C LEU A 103 14.76 -9.58 -38.76
N CYS A 104 15.42 -8.44 -39.02
CA CYS A 104 14.74 -7.22 -39.47
C CYS A 104 14.11 -7.34 -40.86
N TYR A 105 14.55 -8.29 -41.69
CA TYR A 105 13.95 -8.55 -43.01
C TYR A 105 12.75 -9.51 -42.95
N LEU A 106 12.66 -10.33 -41.89
CA LEU A 106 11.63 -11.36 -41.70
C LEU A 106 10.34 -10.85 -41.04
N GLU A 107 10.32 -9.62 -40.52
CA GLU A 107 9.11 -8.98 -39.96
C GLU A 107 8.03 -8.62 -41.00
N SER A 108 8.31 -8.75 -42.29
CA SER A 108 7.33 -8.42 -43.32
C SER A 108 6.41 -9.58 -43.74
N ARG A 109 6.72 -10.84 -43.38
CA ARG A 109 5.84 -12.01 -43.64
C ARG A 109 6.22 -13.19 -42.75
N LEU A 110 5.44 -13.50 -41.70
CA LEU A 110 5.17 -14.87 -41.21
C LEU A 110 4.23 -14.88 -39.99
N SER A 111 3.41 -15.92 -39.95
CA SER A 111 2.16 -16.10 -39.20
C SER A 111 2.30 -16.42 -37.70
N TYR A 112 1.22 -16.08 -36.97
CA TYR A 112 0.83 -16.26 -35.55
C TYR A 112 1.45 -17.41 -34.72
N PHE A 113 1.96 -18.48 -35.34
CA PHE A 113 2.58 -19.62 -34.64
C PHE A 113 4.03 -19.37 -34.21
N LEU A 114 4.79 -18.52 -34.91
CA LEU A 114 6.20 -18.24 -34.56
C LEU A 114 6.32 -17.35 -33.31
N ILE A 115 5.39 -16.42 -33.15
CA ILE A 115 5.32 -15.51 -31.99
C ILE A 115 5.12 -16.32 -30.70
N ARG A 116 4.28 -17.36 -30.73
CA ARG A 116 4.03 -18.22 -29.56
C ARG A 116 5.25 -19.04 -29.16
N TYR A 117 6.04 -19.52 -30.13
CA TYR A 117 7.23 -20.32 -29.89
C TYR A 117 8.44 -19.48 -29.41
N VAL A 118 8.55 -18.24 -29.92
CA VAL A 118 9.57 -17.27 -29.46
C VAL A 118 9.24 -16.75 -28.06
N TYR A 119 7.97 -16.54 -27.71
CA TYR A 119 7.55 -16.17 -26.36
C TYR A 119 7.91 -17.22 -25.29
N THR A 120 7.82 -18.51 -25.64
CA THR A 120 8.19 -19.61 -24.74
C THR A 120 9.71 -19.63 -24.47
N ILE A 121 10.54 -19.37 -25.49
CA ILE A 121 12.00 -19.39 -25.37
C ILE A 121 12.53 -18.11 -24.68
N ILE A 122 11.87 -16.96 -24.85
CA ILE A 122 12.24 -15.70 -24.19
C ILE A 122 12.00 -15.77 -22.67
N ASN A 123 10.97 -16.49 -22.22
CA ASN A 123 10.63 -16.61 -20.81
C ASN A 123 11.52 -17.58 -20.01
N GLU A 124 12.30 -18.44 -20.66
CA GLU A 124 13.14 -19.46 -19.99
C GLU A 124 14.59 -19.03 -19.73
N ASN A 125 15.02 -17.84 -20.18
CA ASN A 125 16.43 -17.44 -20.10
C ASN A 125 16.67 -16.31 -19.08
N GLU A 126 17.41 -16.61 -18.00
CA GLU A 126 17.73 -15.69 -16.89
C GLU A 126 18.38 -14.37 -17.34
N ILE A 127 19.17 -14.42 -18.41
CA ILE A 127 19.87 -13.27 -18.97
C ILE A 127 18.87 -12.27 -19.56
N THR A 128 17.80 -12.76 -20.20
CA THR A 128 16.78 -11.91 -20.82
C THR A 128 15.90 -11.24 -19.77
N ARG A 129 15.55 -11.94 -18.69
CA ARG A 129 14.84 -11.34 -17.54
C ARG A 129 15.68 -10.25 -16.88
N SER A 130 16.98 -10.49 -16.71
CA SER A 130 17.91 -9.49 -16.15
C SER A 130 18.05 -8.26 -17.05
N LEU A 131 18.08 -8.45 -18.38
CA LEU A 131 18.12 -7.36 -19.34
C LEU A 131 16.81 -6.55 -19.39
N ILE A 132 15.65 -7.21 -19.33
CA ILE A 132 14.35 -6.53 -19.23
C ILE A 132 14.27 -5.73 -17.92
N LYS A 133 14.73 -6.30 -16.81
CA LYS A 133 14.77 -5.62 -15.50
C LYS A 133 15.67 -4.39 -15.52
N ILE A 134 16.84 -4.48 -16.15
CA ILE A 134 17.77 -3.36 -16.34
C ILE A 134 17.16 -2.29 -17.27
N ILE A 135 16.52 -2.70 -18.37
CA ILE A 135 15.84 -1.77 -19.30
C ILE A 135 14.68 -1.04 -18.60
N ASN A 136 13.90 -1.75 -17.79
CA ASN A 136 12.77 -1.18 -17.04
C ASN A 136 13.26 -0.25 -15.92
N THR A 137 14.38 -0.56 -15.27
CA THR A 137 15.03 0.34 -14.30
C THR A 137 15.57 1.62 -14.97
N ILE A 138 16.04 1.53 -16.21
CA ILE A 138 16.56 2.67 -16.98
C ILE A 138 15.43 3.54 -17.57
N LYS A 139 14.23 2.98 -17.81
CA LYS A 139 13.16 3.69 -18.52
C LYS A 139 12.36 4.69 -17.70
N GLY A 140 12.30 4.59 -16.37
CA GLY A 140 11.74 5.66 -15.52
C GLY A 140 10.39 6.25 -15.97
N THR A 141 9.52 5.45 -16.60
CA THR A 141 8.21 5.87 -17.11
C THR A 141 7.14 4.88 -16.68
N ASN A 142 6.12 5.40 -15.99
CA ASN A 142 4.87 4.74 -15.63
C ASN A 142 4.02 4.42 -16.88
N GLU A 143 4.57 3.66 -17.83
CA GLU A 143 3.78 3.00 -18.85
C GLU A 143 3.43 1.61 -18.31
N HIS A 144 2.16 1.39 -17.97
CA HIS A 144 1.64 0.06 -17.65
C HIS A 144 2.10 -0.92 -18.73
N GLU A 145 2.68 -2.06 -18.32
CA GLU A 145 2.99 -3.11 -19.30
C GLU A 145 1.68 -3.52 -20.00
N GLN A 146 1.75 -3.86 -21.30
CA GLN A 146 0.57 -4.13 -22.10
C GLN A 146 -0.33 -5.20 -21.44
N GLY A 147 -1.52 -4.79 -20.95
CA GLY A 147 -2.48 -5.67 -20.27
C GLY A 147 -2.52 -5.60 -18.74
N GLU A 148 -1.75 -4.69 -18.12
CA GLU A 148 -1.88 -4.34 -16.71
C GLU A 148 -3.03 -3.36 -16.44
N VAL A 149 -3.70 -3.53 -15.29
CA VAL A 149 -4.76 -2.61 -14.80
C VAL A 149 -4.18 -1.62 -13.80
N THR A 150 -3.35 -2.13 -12.88
CA THR A 150 -2.51 -1.35 -11.97
C THR A 150 -1.08 -1.89 -12.09
N PRO A 151 -0.03 -1.13 -11.71
CA PRO A 151 1.34 -1.52 -11.99
C PRO A 151 1.65 -2.93 -11.44
N GLY A 152 2.15 -3.83 -12.27
CA GLY A 152 2.46 -5.21 -11.90
C GLY A 152 1.27 -6.18 -11.83
N LEU A 153 0.02 -5.71 -11.97
CA LEU A 153 -1.19 -6.54 -11.86
C LEU A 153 -2.00 -6.56 -13.16
N SER A 154 -1.99 -7.72 -13.81
CA SER A 154 -2.67 -7.94 -15.10
C SER A 154 -4.20 -8.05 -15.00
N GLN A 155 -4.90 -7.77 -16.10
CA GLN A 155 -6.35 -8.05 -16.23
C GLN A 155 -6.70 -9.50 -15.85
N VAL A 156 -5.85 -10.46 -16.24
CA VAL A 156 -6.02 -11.89 -15.93
C VAL A 156 -5.93 -12.15 -14.44
N GLU A 157 -5.02 -11.48 -13.72
CA GLU A 157 -4.92 -11.63 -12.27
C GLU A 157 -6.20 -11.16 -11.56
N TYR A 158 -6.73 -10.00 -11.95
CA TYR A 158 -8.02 -9.51 -11.44
C TYR A 158 -9.18 -10.47 -11.77
N ALA A 159 -9.23 -11.01 -12.99
CA ALA A 159 -10.22 -12.02 -13.36
C ALA A 159 -10.11 -13.31 -12.51
N LEU A 160 -8.89 -13.76 -12.20
CA LEU A 160 -8.65 -14.91 -11.33
C LEU A 160 -9.10 -14.65 -9.89
N ARG A 161 -8.93 -13.43 -9.36
CA ARG A 161 -9.44 -13.04 -8.04
C ARG A 161 -10.97 -13.13 -7.98
N ARG A 162 -11.66 -12.59 -9.00
CA ARG A 162 -13.13 -12.71 -9.13
C ARG A 162 -13.57 -14.17 -9.22
N HIS A 163 -12.88 -14.97 -10.03
CA HIS A 163 -13.15 -16.41 -10.14
C HIS A 163 -12.99 -17.15 -8.81
N LYS A 164 -11.92 -16.88 -8.05
CA LYS A 164 -11.71 -17.47 -6.72
C LYS A 164 -12.79 -17.06 -5.73
N LEU A 165 -13.24 -15.80 -5.75
CA LEU A 165 -14.34 -15.33 -4.91
C LEU A 165 -15.63 -16.08 -5.22
N MET A 166 -15.99 -16.21 -6.49
CA MET A 166 -17.18 -16.96 -6.91
C MET A 166 -17.06 -18.46 -6.58
N SER A 167 -15.84 -19.00 -6.53
CA SER A 167 -15.58 -20.37 -6.08
C SER A 167 -15.79 -20.54 -4.57
N LEU A 168 -15.42 -19.56 -3.75
CA LEU A 168 -15.73 -19.56 -2.32
C LEU A 168 -17.23 -19.45 -2.08
N ILE A 169 -17.92 -18.56 -2.80
CA ILE A 169 -19.38 -18.42 -2.75
C ILE A 169 -20.06 -19.73 -3.13
N HIS A 170 -19.57 -20.43 -4.16
CA HIS A 170 -20.12 -21.73 -4.54
C HIS A 170 -20.08 -22.74 -3.38
N LYS A 171 -18.97 -22.79 -2.64
CA LYS A 171 -18.80 -23.68 -1.47
C LYS A 171 -19.78 -23.31 -0.34
N GLU A 172 -19.90 -22.03 0.00
CA GLU A 172 -20.85 -21.54 1.02
C GLU A 172 -22.32 -21.70 0.57
N ALA A 173 -22.58 -21.74 -0.73
CA ALA A 173 -23.91 -21.89 -1.30
C ALA A 173 -24.35 -23.35 -1.50
N GLN A 174 -23.49 -24.36 -1.28
CA GLN A 174 -23.88 -25.77 -1.45
C GLN A 174 -25.03 -26.19 -0.53
N GLU A 175 -25.26 -25.47 0.57
CA GLU A 175 -26.42 -25.66 1.46
C GLU A 175 -27.74 -25.10 0.90
N GLN A 176 -27.71 -24.36 -0.22
CA GLN A 176 -28.86 -23.68 -0.86
C GLN A 176 -28.88 -23.86 -2.38
N SER A 177 -28.88 -25.12 -2.81
CA SER A 177 -28.90 -25.49 -4.23
C SER A 177 -30.09 -24.86 -4.98
N GLY A 178 -29.84 -24.24 -6.12
CA GLY A 178 -30.86 -23.74 -7.06
C GLY A 178 -31.14 -22.23 -7.08
N THR A 179 -30.32 -21.39 -6.44
CA THR A 179 -30.46 -19.92 -6.53
C THR A 179 -29.43 -19.29 -7.47
N ASP A 180 -29.82 -18.20 -8.15
CA ASP A 180 -28.86 -17.32 -8.81
C ASP A 180 -28.09 -16.52 -7.75
N HIS A 181 -26.85 -16.14 -8.03
CA HIS A 181 -26.00 -15.41 -7.09
C HIS A 181 -25.55 -14.07 -7.69
N THR A 182 -25.54 -13.02 -6.87
CA THR A 182 -24.89 -11.76 -7.22
C THR A 182 -24.10 -11.20 -6.07
N VAL A 183 -22.86 -10.79 -6.36
CA VAL A 183 -22.01 -10.01 -5.48
C VAL A 183 -22.05 -8.56 -5.91
N VAL A 184 -22.17 -7.64 -4.95
CA VAL A 184 -22.07 -6.20 -5.17
C VAL A 184 -20.98 -5.63 -4.27
N LEU A 185 -20.05 -4.89 -4.86
CA LEU A 185 -19.08 -4.07 -4.14
C LEU A 185 -19.19 -2.62 -4.60
N LEU A 186 -19.15 -1.69 -3.66
CA LEU A 186 -19.15 -0.25 -3.95
C LEU A 186 -17.70 0.26 -3.90
N SER A 187 -17.33 1.15 -4.81
CA SER A 187 -16.10 1.93 -4.70
C SER A 187 -16.20 2.92 -3.52
N ASN A 188 -15.11 3.58 -3.17
CA ASN A 188 -15.17 4.74 -2.28
C ASN A 188 -15.77 5.98 -2.98
N PRO A 189 -16.31 6.94 -2.20
CA PRO A 189 -16.62 8.29 -2.67
C PRO A 189 -15.35 9.15 -2.77
N THR A 190 -15.48 10.33 -3.38
CA THR A 190 -14.56 11.44 -3.08
C THR A 190 -14.88 12.00 -1.69
N TYR A 191 -13.89 12.02 -0.79
CA TYR A 191 -14.02 12.63 0.53
C TYR A 191 -13.55 14.09 0.49
N TYR A 192 -14.13 14.92 1.37
CA TYR A 192 -13.90 16.36 1.40
C TYR A 192 -13.33 16.79 2.76
N MET A 193 -12.26 17.57 2.75
CA MET A 193 -11.65 18.17 3.94
C MET A 193 -12.51 19.31 4.50
N SER A 194 -13.01 20.13 3.58
CA SER A 194 -14.03 21.15 3.80
C SER A 194 -14.97 21.16 2.59
N ASN A 195 -16.08 21.89 2.65
CA ASN A 195 -17.19 21.81 1.67
C ASN A 195 -16.77 21.61 0.20
N ASP A 196 -15.78 22.38 -0.28
CA ASP A 196 -15.36 22.40 -1.68
C ASP A 196 -13.87 22.03 -1.88
N ILE A 197 -13.21 21.49 -0.85
CA ILE A 197 -11.79 21.07 -0.93
C ILE A 197 -11.70 19.55 -0.76
N PRO A 198 -11.47 18.79 -1.85
CA PRO A 198 -11.40 17.34 -1.78
C PRO A 198 -10.08 16.87 -1.15
N TYR A 199 -10.12 15.73 -0.47
CA TYR A 199 -8.93 14.91 -0.25
C TYR A 199 -8.53 14.21 -1.55
N ILE A 200 -7.28 13.76 -1.62
CA ILE A 200 -6.85 12.85 -2.69
C ILE A 200 -7.69 11.57 -2.60
N PHE A 201 -8.21 11.13 -3.74
CA PHE A 201 -9.03 9.91 -3.81
C PHE A 201 -8.19 8.68 -3.46
N HIS A 202 -8.74 7.82 -2.62
CA HIS A 202 -8.22 6.48 -2.35
C HIS A 202 -9.39 5.49 -2.43
N GLN A 203 -9.18 4.38 -3.14
CA GLN A 203 -10.24 3.42 -3.43
C GLN A 203 -10.59 2.55 -2.19
N ASP A 204 -11.78 1.94 -2.19
CA ASP A 204 -12.08 0.83 -1.28
C ASP A 204 -11.22 -0.39 -1.66
N ASN A 205 -10.46 -0.93 -0.72
CA ASN A 205 -9.47 -1.97 -1.02
C ASN A 205 -10.10 -3.31 -1.47
N ASN A 206 -11.35 -3.62 -1.10
CA ASN A 206 -12.01 -4.83 -1.60
C ASN A 206 -12.50 -4.65 -3.04
N PHE A 207 -13.06 -3.49 -3.37
CA PHE A 207 -13.41 -3.10 -4.73
C PHE A 207 -12.16 -3.08 -5.62
N LEU A 208 -11.10 -2.40 -5.17
CA LEU A 208 -9.82 -2.31 -5.87
C LEU A 208 -9.22 -3.69 -6.11
N TYR A 209 -9.20 -4.57 -5.09
CA TYR A 209 -8.65 -5.91 -5.20
C TYR A 209 -9.30 -6.75 -6.31
N LEU A 210 -10.60 -6.57 -6.56
CA LEU A 210 -11.37 -7.39 -7.51
C LEU A 210 -11.42 -6.83 -8.94
N CYS A 211 -11.10 -5.54 -9.15
CA CYS A 211 -11.18 -4.95 -10.50
C CYS A 211 -10.09 -3.96 -10.88
N GLY A 212 -9.26 -3.48 -9.95
CA GLY A 212 -8.18 -2.53 -10.23
C GLY A 212 -8.63 -1.11 -10.63
N PHE A 213 -9.94 -0.84 -10.62
CA PHE A 213 -10.49 0.43 -11.08
C PHE A 213 -10.34 1.53 -10.02
N GLN A 214 -9.72 2.66 -10.40
CA GLN A 214 -9.31 3.73 -9.49
C GLN A 214 -10.15 5.01 -9.60
N GLU A 215 -11.41 4.90 -10.03
CA GLU A 215 -12.35 6.04 -10.02
C GLU A 215 -13.41 5.86 -8.91
N PRO A 216 -13.92 6.97 -8.33
CA PRO A 216 -14.96 6.95 -7.31
C PRO A 216 -16.32 6.60 -7.92
N ASP A 217 -17.33 6.59 -7.05
CA ASP A 217 -18.75 6.55 -7.40
C ASP A 217 -19.12 5.41 -8.36
N SER A 218 -18.56 4.22 -8.18
CA SER A 218 -18.71 3.07 -9.07
C SER A 218 -19.16 1.80 -8.32
N ILE A 219 -19.77 0.86 -9.05
CA ILE A 219 -20.28 -0.40 -8.49
C ILE A 219 -19.75 -1.59 -9.31
N LEU A 220 -19.10 -2.55 -8.65
CA LEU A 220 -18.70 -3.81 -9.24
C LEU A 220 -19.76 -4.88 -8.93
N VAL A 221 -20.21 -5.58 -9.96
CA VAL A 221 -21.20 -6.64 -9.86
C VAL A 221 -20.64 -7.94 -10.43
N LEU A 222 -20.65 -9.02 -9.65
CA LEU A 222 -20.37 -10.38 -10.13
C LEU A 222 -21.66 -11.17 -10.14
N GLN A 223 -22.11 -11.63 -11.31
CA GLN A 223 -23.40 -12.29 -11.47
C GLN A 223 -23.24 -13.70 -12.03
N SER A 224 -23.90 -14.69 -11.41
CA SER A 224 -23.96 -16.06 -11.93
C SER A 224 -24.59 -16.10 -13.32
N LEU A 225 -24.10 -17.02 -14.16
CA LEU A 225 -24.63 -17.19 -15.51
C LEU A 225 -25.82 -18.16 -15.52
N PRO A 226 -26.96 -17.81 -16.18
CA PRO A 226 -28.09 -18.72 -16.29
C PRO A 226 -27.69 -20.08 -16.87
N GLY A 227 -28.13 -21.17 -16.23
CA GLY A 227 -27.86 -22.53 -16.69
C GLY A 227 -26.41 -23.00 -16.54
N LYS A 228 -25.51 -22.19 -15.95
CA LYS A 228 -24.13 -22.59 -15.65
C LYS A 228 -23.89 -22.54 -14.14
N GLN A 229 -23.17 -23.53 -13.63
CA GLN A 229 -22.80 -23.55 -12.21
C GLN A 229 -21.68 -22.54 -11.94
N LEU A 230 -21.68 -22.00 -10.72
CA LEU A 230 -20.50 -21.29 -10.20
C LEU A 230 -19.27 -22.22 -10.27
N PRO A 231 -18.06 -21.69 -10.51
CA PRO A 231 -17.67 -20.28 -10.47
C PRO A 231 -17.89 -19.50 -11.79
N ALA A 232 -18.59 -20.08 -12.78
CA ALA A 232 -18.92 -19.35 -14.00
C ALA A 232 -19.82 -18.14 -13.68
N HIS A 233 -19.35 -16.95 -14.02
CA HIS A 233 -20.01 -15.67 -13.74
C HIS A 233 -19.66 -14.66 -14.85
N LYS A 234 -20.39 -13.54 -14.86
CA LYS A 234 -19.97 -12.31 -15.54
C LYS A 234 -19.65 -11.21 -14.53
N ALA A 235 -18.67 -10.38 -14.83
CA ALA A 235 -18.30 -9.19 -14.10
C ALA A 235 -18.78 -7.94 -14.85
N MET A 236 -19.47 -7.05 -14.14
CA MET A 236 -19.99 -5.80 -14.70
C MET A 236 -19.55 -4.62 -13.84
N LEU A 237 -19.12 -3.53 -14.47
CA LEU A 237 -18.90 -2.25 -13.79
C LEU A 237 -20.02 -1.26 -14.11
N PHE A 238 -20.54 -0.60 -13.08
CA PHE A 238 -21.42 0.54 -13.22
C PHE A 238 -20.65 1.78 -12.82
N VAL A 239 -20.47 2.71 -13.76
CA VAL A 239 -19.63 3.90 -13.58
C VAL A 239 -20.46 5.17 -13.79
N PRO A 240 -20.06 6.33 -13.25
CA PRO A 240 -20.72 7.59 -13.55
C PRO A 240 -20.72 7.86 -15.05
N ARG A 241 -21.82 8.42 -15.56
CA ARG A 241 -21.84 8.95 -16.93
C ARG A 241 -20.82 10.08 -17.04
N ARG A 242 -20.07 10.11 -18.14
CA ARG A 242 -19.18 11.23 -18.44
C ARG A 242 -19.97 12.54 -18.48
N ASP A 243 -19.47 13.53 -17.77
CA ASP A 243 -20.08 14.85 -17.64
C ASP A 243 -18.99 15.91 -17.83
N PRO A 244 -18.94 16.59 -18.99
CA PRO A 244 -17.92 17.60 -19.27
C PRO A 244 -17.87 18.73 -18.22
N SER A 245 -18.99 19.03 -17.57
CA SER A 245 -19.04 20.08 -16.55
C SER A 245 -18.32 19.67 -15.26
N ARG A 246 -18.41 18.39 -14.86
CA ARG A 246 -17.68 17.83 -13.72
C ARG A 246 -16.24 17.47 -14.06
N GLU A 247 -16.00 16.94 -15.26
CA GLU A 247 -14.64 16.61 -15.72
C GLU A 247 -13.73 17.85 -15.79
N LEU A 248 -14.32 19.04 -15.94
CA LEU A 248 -13.59 20.31 -15.84
C LEU A 248 -12.97 20.54 -14.45
N TRP A 249 -13.62 20.05 -13.38
CA TRP A 249 -13.18 20.22 -11.99
C TRP A 249 -12.37 19.01 -11.49
N ASP A 250 -12.87 17.81 -11.77
CA ASP A 250 -12.36 16.57 -11.17
C ASP A 250 -11.37 15.82 -12.08
N GLY A 251 -11.20 16.28 -13.32
CA GLY A 251 -10.46 15.57 -14.37
C GLY A 251 -11.31 14.56 -15.15
N PRO A 252 -10.75 13.97 -16.21
CA PRO A 252 -11.48 13.06 -17.10
C PRO A 252 -11.90 11.76 -16.38
N ARG A 253 -13.04 11.19 -16.79
CA ARG A 253 -13.52 9.88 -16.35
C ARG A 253 -13.52 8.87 -17.50
N SER A 254 -13.31 7.60 -17.18
CA SER A 254 -13.14 6.54 -18.19
C SER A 254 -14.36 6.36 -19.11
N GLY A 255 -15.58 6.53 -18.57
CA GLY A 255 -16.79 6.05 -19.22
C GLY A 255 -16.83 4.50 -19.32
N THR A 256 -17.87 3.96 -19.94
CA THR A 256 -18.10 2.50 -19.99
C THR A 256 -17.04 1.76 -20.81
N ASP A 257 -16.76 2.23 -22.03
CA ASP A 257 -15.81 1.57 -22.93
C ASP A 257 -14.37 1.63 -22.38
N GLY A 258 -14.00 2.76 -21.77
CA GLY A 258 -12.72 2.93 -21.09
C GLY A 258 -12.57 2.00 -19.90
N ALA A 259 -13.62 1.87 -19.08
CA ALA A 259 -13.63 0.95 -17.95
C ALA A 259 -13.44 -0.51 -18.40
N ILE A 260 -14.12 -0.95 -19.46
CA ILE A 260 -13.94 -2.29 -20.05
C ILE A 260 -12.52 -2.47 -20.56
N ALA A 261 -12.03 -1.53 -21.37
CA ALA A 261 -10.71 -1.61 -22.00
C ALA A 261 -9.59 -1.70 -20.96
N LEU A 262 -9.69 -0.93 -19.87
CA LEU A 262 -8.72 -0.93 -18.79
C LEU A 262 -8.80 -2.21 -17.94
N THR A 263 -9.98 -2.56 -17.45
CA THR A 263 -10.13 -3.57 -16.38
C THR A 263 -10.35 -5.00 -16.89
N GLY A 264 -10.76 -5.15 -18.15
CA GLY A 264 -11.11 -6.45 -18.73
C GLY A 264 -12.36 -7.10 -18.10
N VAL A 265 -13.29 -6.31 -17.56
CA VAL A 265 -14.62 -6.79 -17.17
C VAL A 265 -15.47 -7.11 -18.40
N ASP A 266 -16.50 -7.95 -18.24
CA ASP A 266 -17.30 -8.44 -19.37
C ASP A 266 -18.23 -7.35 -19.95
N GLU A 267 -18.80 -6.52 -19.08
CA GLU A 267 -19.73 -5.45 -19.46
C GLU A 267 -19.52 -4.21 -18.57
N ALA A 268 -19.87 -3.04 -19.07
CA ALA A 268 -19.96 -1.83 -18.26
C ALA A 268 -21.16 -0.98 -18.67
N TYR A 269 -21.79 -0.34 -17.70
CA TYR A 269 -23.00 0.46 -17.85
C TYR A 269 -22.88 1.76 -17.04
N THR A 270 -23.78 2.73 -17.27
CA THR A 270 -23.85 3.90 -16.38
C THR A 270 -24.61 3.56 -15.09
N LEU A 271 -24.35 4.30 -14.01
CA LEU A 271 -25.00 4.06 -12.71
C LEU A 271 -26.54 4.04 -12.79
N GLU A 272 -27.16 4.86 -13.65
CA GLU A 272 -28.61 4.89 -13.81
C GLU A 272 -29.17 3.56 -14.30
N GLU A 273 -28.38 2.77 -15.02
CA GLU A 273 -28.78 1.47 -15.55
C GLU A 273 -28.75 0.36 -14.49
N PHE A 274 -28.12 0.60 -13.33
CA PHE A 274 -28.10 -0.35 -12.21
C PHE A 274 -29.52 -0.72 -11.75
N GLN A 275 -30.47 0.22 -11.88
CA GLN A 275 -31.87 0.00 -11.53
C GLN A 275 -32.50 -1.19 -12.27
N HIS A 276 -31.99 -1.55 -13.46
CA HIS A 276 -32.50 -2.69 -14.23
C HIS A 276 -32.18 -4.04 -13.58
N LEU A 277 -31.14 -4.13 -12.74
CA LEU A 277 -30.81 -5.34 -11.99
C LEU A 277 -31.70 -5.50 -10.74
N VAL A 278 -32.19 -4.40 -10.17
CA VAL A 278 -32.88 -4.39 -8.87
C VAL A 278 -34.08 -5.37 -8.80
N PRO A 279 -34.98 -5.48 -9.81
CA PRO A 279 -36.07 -6.45 -9.75
C PRO A 279 -35.58 -7.89 -9.60
N LYS A 280 -34.55 -8.28 -10.35
CA LYS A 280 -33.94 -9.61 -10.24
C LYS A 280 -33.30 -9.80 -8.87
N LEU A 281 -32.58 -8.80 -8.39
CA LEU A 281 -31.92 -8.85 -7.08
C LEU A 281 -32.91 -8.90 -5.91
N LYS A 282 -34.17 -8.49 -6.06
CA LYS A 282 -35.20 -8.58 -5.00
C LYS A 282 -35.80 -9.99 -4.87
N ALA A 283 -35.71 -10.84 -5.90
CA ALA A 283 -36.34 -12.16 -5.91
C ALA A 283 -35.79 -13.09 -4.82
N GLU A 284 -36.65 -13.94 -4.24
CA GLU A 284 -36.23 -14.94 -3.23
C GLU A 284 -35.30 -16.02 -3.83
N THR A 285 -35.43 -16.27 -5.13
CA THR A 285 -34.58 -17.19 -5.91
C THR A 285 -33.18 -16.63 -6.19
N HIS A 286 -32.87 -15.43 -5.72
CA HIS A 286 -31.61 -14.74 -5.99
C HIS A 286 -30.89 -14.38 -4.70
N THR A 287 -29.73 -14.96 -4.47
CA THR A 287 -28.90 -14.70 -3.28
C THR A 287 -28.00 -13.49 -3.52
N LEU A 288 -28.11 -12.48 -2.64
CA LEU A 288 -27.32 -11.24 -2.73
C LEU A 288 -26.20 -11.25 -1.68
N TRP A 289 -24.97 -11.06 -2.15
CA TRP A 289 -23.76 -10.89 -1.34
C TRP A 289 -23.34 -9.42 -1.37
N TYR A 290 -23.44 -8.74 -0.23
CA TYR A 290 -23.18 -7.31 -0.10
C TYR A 290 -22.94 -6.92 1.37
N ASP A 291 -21.94 -6.08 1.61
CA ASP A 291 -21.56 -5.58 2.93
C ASP A 291 -22.37 -4.33 3.32
N TRP A 292 -23.56 -4.55 3.86
CA TRP A 292 -24.53 -3.47 4.15
C TRP A 292 -24.36 -2.81 5.52
N MET A 293 -23.69 -3.45 6.49
CA MET A 293 -23.59 -2.93 7.86
C MET A 293 -22.71 -1.67 7.98
N ARG A 294 -21.66 -1.59 7.14
CA ARG A 294 -20.73 -0.47 7.05
C ARG A 294 -20.39 -0.26 5.57
N PRO A 295 -21.29 0.36 4.78
CA PRO A 295 -21.05 0.54 3.36
C PRO A 295 -19.85 1.46 3.13
N ALA A 296 -18.95 1.07 2.22
CA ALA A 296 -17.80 1.89 1.81
C ALA A 296 -18.26 3.28 1.31
N HIS A 297 -19.39 3.31 0.60
CA HIS A 297 -19.97 4.52 0.04
C HIS A 297 -21.40 4.74 0.52
N LYS A 298 -21.59 5.70 1.43
CA LYS A 298 -22.89 6.00 2.01
C LYS A 298 -23.93 6.43 0.97
N GLN A 299 -23.58 7.37 0.08
CA GLN A 299 -24.53 7.87 -0.93
C GLN A 299 -24.96 6.77 -1.93
N LEU A 300 -24.01 6.07 -2.58
CA LEU A 300 -24.35 4.93 -3.44
C LEU A 300 -25.14 3.84 -2.71
N HIS A 301 -24.83 3.59 -1.43
CA HIS A 301 -25.63 2.67 -0.62
C HIS A 301 -27.08 3.14 -0.50
N CYS A 302 -27.31 4.39 -0.08
CA CYS A 302 -28.64 4.97 0.05
C CYS A 302 -29.42 4.90 -1.27
N ASP A 303 -28.78 5.28 -2.38
CA ASP A 303 -29.44 5.43 -3.68
C ASP A 303 -29.76 4.09 -4.34
N TYR A 304 -28.85 3.11 -4.25
CA TYR A 304 -28.94 1.87 -5.04
C TYR A 304 -29.16 0.60 -4.21
N MET A 305 -28.70 0.56 -2.96
CA MET A 305 -28.60 -0.70 -2.20
C MET A 305 -29.46 -0.77 -0.93
N GLN A 306 -29.78 0.36 -0.30
CA GLN A 306 -30.45 0.40 1.00
C GLN A 306 -31.84 -0.25 0.92
N GLN A 307 -32.67 0.18 -0.02
CA GLN A 307 -34.01 -0.39 -0.20
C GLN A 307 -33.94 -1.90 -0.52
N LEU A 308 -32.95 -2.32 -1.32
CA LEU A 308 -32.73 -3.72 -1.67
C LEU A 308 -32.37 -4.55 -0.42
N ALA A 309 -31.47 -4.04 0.42
CA ALA A 309 -31.08 -4.68 1.67
C ALA A 309 -32.26 -4.79 2.66
N GLU A 310 -33.07 -3.74 2.79
CA GLU A 310 -34.26 -3.75 3.66
C GLU A 310 -35.32 -4.76 3.20
N VAL A 311 -35.59 -4.84 1.90
CA VAL A 311 -36.51 -5.84 1.32
C VAL A 311 -35.98 -7.24 1.59
N LYS A 312 -34.70 -7.49 1.33
CA LYS A 312 -34.06 -8.80 1.55
C LYS A 312 -34.01 -9.20 3.02
N ALA A 313 -33.83 -8.25 3.94
CA ALA A 313 -33.83 -8.50 5.37
C ALA A 313 -35.18 -9.05 5.90
N ARG A 314 -36.28 -8.69 5.24
CA ARG A 314 -37.64 -9.18 5.54
C ARG A 314 -38.01 -10.47 4.78
N SER A 315 -37.17 -10.88 3.82
CA SER A 315 -37.37 -12.09 3.02
C SER A 315 -36.75 -13.32 3.68
N LYS A 316 -37.04 -14.51 3.15
CA LYS A 316 -36.40 -15.77 3.58
C LYS A 316 -34.94 -15.86 3.14
N ASN A 317 -34.57 -15.20 2.04
CA ASN A 317 -33.23 -15.20 1.48
C ASN A 317 -32.55 -13.85 1.77
N LYS A 318 -31.97 -13.71 2.95
CA LYS A 318 -31.37 -12.46 3.43
C LYS A 318 -30.06 -12.14 2.71
N VAL A 319 -29.68 -10.85 2.69
CA VAL A 319 -28.35 -10.41 2.23
C VAL A 319 -27.26 -11.07 3.07
N ARG A 320 -26.20 -11.53 2.43
CA ARG A 320 -25.02 -12.11 3.07
C ARG A 320 -23.83 -11.17 2.91
N ALA A 321 -23.02 -11.02 3.96
CA ALA A 321 -21.77 -10.26 3.87
C ALA A 321 -20.76 -11.00 2.98
N VAL A 322 -19.93 -10.26 2.25
CA VAL A 322 -18.90 -10.82 1.36
C VAL A 322 -17.48 -10.46 1.81
N GLN A 323 -17.31 -9.42 2.63
CA GLN A 323 -15.99 -8.94 3.08
C GLN A 323 -15.08 -10.06 3.62
N GLN A 324 -15.62 -11.01 4.39
CA GLN A 324 -14.81 -12.08 4.99
C GLN A 324 -14.28 -13.05 3.93
N LEU A 325 -15.04 -13.27 2.85
CA LEU A 325 -14.57 -14.09 1.73
C LEU A 325 -13.50 -13.36 0.92
N VAL A 326 -13.61 -12.04 0.75
CA VAL A 326 -12.57 -11.23 0.09
C VAL A 326 -11.30 -11.20 0.93
N GLN A 327 -11.42 -11.06 2.26
CA GLN A 327 -10.27 -11.11 3.18
C GLN A 327 -9.54 -12.46 3.11
N ARG A 328 -10.26 -13.59 3.00
CA ARG A 328 -9.63 -14.91 2.79
C ARG A 328 -8.78 -15.00 1.52
N LEU A 329 -9.13 -14.23 0.47
CA LEU A 329 -8.32 -14.16 -0.75
C LEU A 329 -7.11 -13.25 -0.57
N ARG A 330 -7.34 -12.04 -0.04
CA ARG A 330 -6.29 -11.03 0.23
C ARG A 330 -5.23 -11.52 1.22
N LEU A 331 -5.58 -12.47 2.10
CA LEU A 331 -4.66 -13.05 3.08
C LEU A 331 -3.45 -13.73 2.42
N ILE A 332 -3.63 -14.35 1.26
CA ILE A 332 -2.56 -15.08 0.54
C ILE A 332 -2.18 -14.31 -0.73
N LYS A 333 -1.01 -13.67 -0.70
CA LYS A 333 -0.51 -12.82 -1.79
C LYS A 333 -0.02 -13.66 -2.96
N SER A 334 -0.34 -13.22 -4.17
CA SER A 334 0.26 -13.73 -5.41
C SER A 334 1.73 -13.30 -5.52
N PRO A 335 2.53 -13.93 -6.40
CA PRO A 335 3.90 -13.49 -6.67
C PRO A 335 3.99 -12.01 -7.10
N ALA A 336 3.00 -11.52 -7.86
CA ALA A 336 2.97 -10.13 -8.31
C ALA A 336 2.67 -9.17 -7.14
N GLU A 337 1.75 -9.56 -6.25
CA GLU A 337 1.46 -8.80 -5.02
C GLU A 337 2.70 -8.74 -4.11
N ILE A 338 3.42 -9.86 -3.93
CA ILE A 338 4.68 -9.90 -3.18
C ILE A 338 5.73 -8.97 -3.81
N GLU A 339 5.83 -8.91 -5.14
CA GLU A 339 6.73 -7.97 -5.80
C GLU A 339 6.36 -6.51 -5.51
N ARG A 340 5.06 -6.16 -5.51
CA ARG A 340 4.60 -4.82 -5.13
C ARG A 340 4.96 -4.47 -3.68
N MET A 341 4.72 -5.39 -2.75
CA MET A 341 5.11 -5.20 -1.35
C MET A 341 6.64 -5.11 -1.18
N GLN A 342 7.41 -5.84 -1.98
CA GLN A 342 8.87 -5.73 -1.99
C GLN A 342 9.35 -4.36 -2.49
N VAL A 343 8.66 -3.76 -3.47
CA VAL A 343 8.93 -2.39 -3.93
C VAL A 343 8.63 -1.39 -2.81
N ALA A 344 7.47 -1.49 -2.16
CA ALA A 344 7.11 -0.63 -1.03
C ALA A 344 8.13 -0.74 0.11
N GLY A 345 8.48 -1.97 0.55
CA GLY A 345 9.47 -2.20 1.61
C GLY A 345 10.85 -1.63 1.28
N LYS A 346 11.32 -1.74 0.03
CA LYS A 346 12.58 -1.14 -0.42
C LYS A 346 12.54 0.38 -0.40
N LEU A 347 11.47 0.97 -0.92
CA LEU A 347 11.28 2.41 -0.96
C LEU A 347 11.30 3.00 0.45
N THR A 348 10.52 2.41 1.36
CA THR A 348 10.45 2.83 2.77
C THR A 348 11.78 2.64 3.48
N SER A 349 12.48 1.52 3.23
CA SER A 349 13.84 1.30 3.74
C SER A 349 14.80 2.43 3.36
N GLN A 350 14.75 2.90 2.11
CA GLN A 350 15.57 4.04 1.68
C GLN A 350 15.16 5.36 2.35
N ALA A 351 13.86 5.58 2.56
CA ALA A 351 13.39 6.76 3.29
C ALA A 351 13.89 6.79 4.74
N PHE A 352 13.93 5.63 5.41
CA PHE A 352 14.55 5.50 6.73
C PHE A 352 16.04 5.81 6.72
N ILE A 353 16.79 5.23 5.79
CA ILE A 353 18.25 5.45 5.69
C ILE A 353 18.55 6.94 5.54
N GLU A 354 17.83 7.63 4.65
CA GLU A 354 18.00 9.06 4.43
C GLU A 354 17.56 9.91 5.63
N THR A 355 16.57 9.45 6.39
CA THR A 355 16.12 10.14 7.61
C THR A 355 17.12 9.96 8.76
N MET A 356 17.70 8.76 8.93
CA MET A 356 18.81 8.50 9.84
C MET A 356 20.05 9.32 9.44
N PHE A 357 20.37 9.36 8.15
CA PHE A 357 21.47 10.16 7.62
C PHE A 357 21.27 11.66 7.88
N ALA A 358 20.04 12.18 7.76
CA ALA A 358 19.74 13.59 8.06
C ALA A 358 19.59 13.90 9.57
N SER A 359 19.66 12.89 10.44
CA SER A 359 19.49 13.05 11.88
C SER A 359 20.62 13.89 12.50
N LYS A 360 20.27 14.72 13.48
CA LYS A 360 21.22 15.53 14.27
C LYS A 360 20.66 15.80 15.66
N ALA A 361 21.48 16.33 16.55
CA ALA A 361 21.05 16.73 17.88
C ALA A 361 21.29 18.23 18.15
N PRO A 362 20.30 18.96 18.71
CA PRO A 362 18.90 18.56 18.81
C PRO A 362 18.21 18.59 17.43
N VAL A 363 17.05 17.93 17.30
CA VAL A 363 16.22 17.91 16.08
C VAL A 363 14.75 17.90 16.44
N GLU A 364 13.91 18.52 15.61
CA GLU A 364 12.44 18.48 15.79
C GLU A 364 11.86 17.17 15.25
N GLU A 365 10.89 16.58 15.95
CA GLU A 365 10.12 15.43 15.44
C GLU A 365 9.48 15.76 14.09
N GLY A 366 8.93 16.97 13.96
CA GLY A 366 8.33 17.44 12.70
C GLY A 366 9.32 17.53 11.54
N PHE A 367 10.62 17.76 11.81
CA PHE A 367 11.65 17.72 10.78
C PHE A 367 11.89 16.30 10.26
N LEU A 368 12.00 15.33 11.18
CA LEU A 368 12.21 13.93 10.80
C LEU A 368 10.97 13.35 10.10
N TYR A 369 9.75 13.72 10.53
CA TYR A 369 8.53 13.43 9.79
C TYR A 369 8.61 14.00 8.37
N ALA A 370 8.81 15.31 8.21
CA ALA A 370 8.86 15.94 6.90
C ALA A 370 9.94 15.33 5.98
N LYS A 371 11.11 15.00 6.53
CA LYS A 371 12.19 14.31 5.80
C LYS A 371 11.74 12.93 5.35
N PHE A 372 11.18 12.12 6.24
CA PHE A 372 10.69 10.77 5.90
C PHE A 372 9.63 10.80 4.81
N GLU A 373 8.61 11.66 4.95
CA GLU A 373 7.56 11.81 3.93
C GLU A 373 8.13 12.27 2.58
N PHE A 374 9.03 13.26 2.60
CA PHE A 374 9.70 13.75 1.39
C PHE A 374 10.43 12.61 0.67
N GLU A 375 11.20 11.79 1.38
CA GLU A 375 11.95 10.69 0.77
C GLU A 375 11.04 9.60 0.21
N CYS A 376 9.91 9.30 0.86
CA CYS A 376 8.91 8.39 0.33
C CYS A 376 8.33 8.92 -0.98
N ARG A 377 7.81 10.15 -0.97
CA ARG A 377 7.17 10.77 -2.15
C ARG A 377 8.15 11.01 -3.29
N ALA A 378 9.37 11.44 -3.00
CA ALA A 378 10.40 11.68 -4.00
C ALA A 378 10.81 10.40 -4.76
N ARG A 379 10.59 9.22 -4.17
CA ARG A 379 10.82 7.90 -4.79
C ARG A 379 9.59 7.33 -5.48
N GLY A 380 8.47 8.06 -5.51
CA GLY A 380 7.26 7.65 -6.20
C GLY A 380 6.27 6.86 -5.36
N ALA A 381 6.36 6.88 -4.03
CA ALA A 381 5.25 6.44 -3.20
C ALA A 381 4.04 7.36 -3.41
N ASP A 382 2.85 6.77 -3.50
CA ASP A 382 1.60 7.48 -3.76
C ASP A 382 1.21 8.33 -2.54
N ILE A 383 1.25 7.71 -1.36
CA ILE A 383 0.94 8.31 -0.05
C ILE A 383 1.76 7.64 1.06
N LEU A 384 1.73 8.22 2.26
CA LEU A 384 2.06 7.49 3.48
C LEU A 384 0.89 6.55 3.82
N ALA A 385 1.20 5.32 4.25
CA ALA A 385 0.20 4.30 4.53
C ALA A 385 -0.59 4.58 5.82
N TYR A 386 0.01 5.31 6.76
CA TYR A 386 -0.57 5.72 8.04
C TYR A 386 0.13 6.98 8.55
N PRO A 387 -0.46 7.72 9.51
CA PRO A 387 0.22 8.83 10.18
C PRO A 387 1.47 8.32 10.91
N PRO A 388 2.69 8.73 10.52
CA PRO A 388 3.91 8.21 11.14
C PRO A 388 3.97 8.55 12.64
N VAL A 389 4.56 7.66 13.43
CA VAL A 389 4.99 7.99 14.80
C VAL A 389 6.42 8.50 14.70
N VAL A 390 6.66 9.72 15.15
CA VAL A 390 8.01 10.28 15.30
C VAL A 390 8.17 10.76 16.72
N ALA A 391 8.67 9.88 17.59
CA ALA A 391 8.63 10.09 19.03
C ALA A 391 10.06 10.13 19.59
N GLY A 392 10.47 11.28 20.15
CA GLY A 392 11.75 11.46 20.81
C GLY A 392 11.71 11.23 22.32
N GLY A 393 12.77 10.67 22.89
CA GLY A 393 12.93 10.48 24.33
C GLY A 393 11.78 9.68 24.96
N ASN A 394 11.25 10.14 26.11
CA ASN A 394 10.15 9.46 26.81
C ASN A 394 8.86 9.33 25.97
N ARG A 395 8.69 10.13 24.91
CA ARG A 395 7.49 10.08 24.07
C ARG A 395 7.42 8.79 23.26
N SER A 396 8.55 8.10 23.05
CA SER A 396 8.59 6.75 22.46
C SER A 396 7.78 5.72 23.27
N ASN A 397 7.46 6.01 24.55
CA ASN A 397 6.60 5.17 25.38
C ASN A 397 5.09 5.39 25.14
N THR A 398 4.71 6.36 24.29
CA THR A 398 3.33 6.59 23.85
C THR A 398 3.12 5.93 22.49
N LEU A 399 2.49 4.75 22.46
CA LEU A 399 2.48 3.87 21.27
C LEU A 399 1.94 4.53 19.99
N HIS A 400 0.85 5.28 20.08
CA HIS A 400 0.25 5.99 18.93
C HIS A 400 0.56 7.49 18.97
N TYR A 401 1.82 7.86 19.26
CA TYR A 401 2.26 9.25 19.29
C TYR A 401 2.37 9.82 17.87
N VAL A 402 1.32 10.47 17.38
CA VAL A 402 1.27 11.03 16.01
C VAL A 402 1.29 12.57 15.99
N LYS A 403 1.55 13.21 17.16
CA LYS A 403 1.59 14.67 17.26
C LYS A 403 2.87 15.25 16.65
N ASN A 404 3.99 14.54 16.78
CA ASN A 404 5.27 14.78 16.10
C ASN A 404 5.71 16.25 16.13
N ASN A 405 5.67 16.88 17.30
CA ASN A 405 5.79 18.34 17.42
C ASN A 405 6.69 18.79 18.58
N GLN A 406 7.52 17.91 19.10
CA GLN A 406 8.47 18.21 20.17
C GLN A 406 9.91 18.15 19.69
N LEU A 407 10.77 18.90 20.39
CA LEU A 407 12.21 18.83 20.23
C LEU A 407 12.74 17.51 20.80
N ILE A 408 13.61 16.83 20.04
CA ILE A 408 14.40 15.69 20.48
C ILE A 408 15.80 16.19 20.84
N LYS A 409 16.21 15.93 22.08
CA LYS A 409 17.44 16.48 22.66
C LYS A 409 18.65 15.64 22.32
N ASP A 410 19.84 16.24 22.49
CA ASP A 410 21.07 15.46 22.51
C ASP A 410 21.04 14.40 23.61
N GLY A 411 21.53 13.21 23.27
CA GLY A 411 21.47 12.02 24.13
C GLY A 411 20.14 11.28 24.14
N GLU A 412 19.06 11.78 23.52
CA GLU A 412 17.80 11.04 23.36
C GLU A 412 17.82 10.13 22.11
N MET A 413 16.97 9.10 22.12
CA MET A 413 16.64 8.34 20.90
C MET A 413 15.36 8.88 20.28
N VAL A 414 15.16 8.59 19.00
CA VAL A 414 13.89 8.70 18.30
C VAL A 414 13.41 7.31 17.91
N LEU A 415 12.13 7.02 18.15
CA LEU A 415 11.40 5.91 17.56
C LEU A 415 10.60 6.49 16.38
N LEU A 416 10.94 6.06 15.16
CA LEU A 416 10.19 6.40 13.95
C LEU A 416 9.51 5.14 13.43
N ASP A 417 8.18 5.16 13.43
CA ASP A 417 7.31 4.19 12.79
C ASP A 417 6.66 4.85 11.57
N GLY A 418 6.97 4.35 10.39
CA GLY A 418 6.55 4.96 9.13
C GLY A 418 6.53 3.98 7.97
N GLY A 419 5.48 4.11 7.16
CA GLY A 419 5.26 3.25 6.01
C GLY A 419 4.67 4.04 4.85
N CYS A 420 4.92 3.58 3.63
CA CYS A 420 4.31 4.16 2.44
C CYS A 420 3.39 3.17 1.74
N GLU A 421 2.46 3.71 0.96
CA GLU A 421 1.77 2.97 -0.09
C GLU A 421 2.44 3.22 -1.43
N SER A 422 2.65 2.15 -2.20
CA SER A 422 3.14 2.22 -3.57
C SER A 422 2.41 1.18 -4.41
N SER A 423 1.72 1.63 -5.46
CA SER A 423 0.94 0.74 -6.35
C SER A 423 -0.06 -0.13 -5.58
N CYS A 424 -0.83 0.49 -4.68
CA CYS A 424 -1.92 -0.11 -3.89
C CYS A 424 -1.50 -1.07 -2.75
N TYR A 425 -0.21 -1.25 -2.49
CA TYR A 425 0.29 -2.08 -1.38
C TYR A 425 1.15 -1.24 -0.44
N VAL A 426 1.06 -1.57 0.84
CA VAL A 426 1.73 -0.82 1.90
C VAL A 426 2.97 -1.54 2.44
N SER A 427 3.77 -0.77 3.16
CA SER A 427 4.87 -1.23 4.03
C SER A 427 4.66 -0.65 5.43
N ASP A 428 5.25 -1.29 6.43
CA ASP A 428 5.12 -0.92 7.84
C ASP A 428 6.45 -1.18 8.56
N ILE A 429 7.20 -0.12 8.85
CA ILE A 429 8.56 -0.24 9.36
C ILE A 429 8.72 0.69 10.56
N THR A 430 9.23 0.12 11.64
CA THR A 430 9.71 0.88 12.81
C THR A 430 11.23 0.72 12.96
N ARG A 431 11.91 1.85 13.17
CA ARG A 431 13.30 1.90 13.62
C ARG A 431 13.45 2.86 14.80
N THR A 432 14.34 2.51 15.71
CA THR A 432 14.74 3.36 16.84
C THR A 432 16.24 3.68 16.75
N TRP A 433 16.65 4.94 16.88
CA TRP A 433 18.07 5.31 16.86
C TRP A 433 18.38 6.55 17.72
N PRO A 434 19.63 6.71 18.22
CA PRO A 434 20.07 7.92 18.91
C PRO A 434 20.18 9.10 17.93
N VAL A 435 19.56 10.24 18.21
CA VAL A 435 19.52 11.35 17.24
C VAL A 435 20.88 12.00 17.01
N ASN A 436 21.82 11.83 17.94
CA ASN A 436 23.23 12.24 17.83
C ASN A 436 24.14 11.18 17.19
N GLY A 437 23.58 10.03 16.79
CA GLY A 437 24.29 8.97 16.06
C GLY A 437 25.13 8.02 16.91
N ARG A 438 25.05 8.06 18.26
CA ARG A 438 25.76 7.11 19.14
C ARG A 438 24.90 6.59 20.26
N PHE A 439 24.83 5.28 20.43
CA PHE A 439 24.10 4.69 21.53
C PHE A 439 24.86 4.91 22.84
N THR A 440 24.17 5.39 23.87
CA THR A 440 24.69 5.29 25.25
C THR A 440 24.62 3.84 25.72
N ALA A 441 25.37 3.49 26.77
CA ALA A 441 25.33 2.13 27.33
C ALA A 441 23.89 1.62 27.65
N PRO A 442 23.02 2.35 28.39
CA PRO A 442 21.66 1.88 28.66
C PRO A 442 20.79 1.81 27.40
N GLN A 443 20.99 2.68 26.42
CA GLN A 443 20.28 2.61 25.14
C GLN A 443 20.68 1.37 24.35
N ALA A 444 21.99 1.10 24.25
CA ALA A 444 22.52 -0.08 23.56
C ALA A 444 22.02 -1.39 24.21
N GLU A 445 22.03 -1.47 25.54
CA GLU A 445 21.53 -2.65 26.25
C GLU A 445 20.04 -2.92 26.01
N LEU A 446 19.21 -1.87 26.04
CA LEU A 446 17.77 -2.01 25.76
C LEU A 446 17.51 -2.32 24.28
N TYR A 447 18.25 -1.66 23.38
CA TYR A 447 18.11 -1.85 21.94
C TYR A 447 18.46 -3.28 21.53
N GLU A 448 19.63 -3.78 21.96
CA GLU A 448 20.08 -5.14 21.65
C GLU A 448 19.10 -6.18 22.18
N ALA A 449 18.53 -5.96 23.37
CA ALA A 449 17.51 -6.84 23.91
C ALA A 449 16.28 -6.95 22.99
N VAL A 450 15.80 -5.84 22.42
CA VAL A 450 14.68 -5.86 21.45
C VAL A 450 15.11 -6.47 20.12
N LEU A 451 16.31 -6.18 19.63
CA LEU A 451 16.85 -6.73 18.39
C LEU A 451 16.96 -8.27 18.45
N GLU A 452 17.46 -8.81 19.55
CA GLU A 452 17.54 -10.26 19.76
C GLU A 452 16.14 -10.91 19.79
N VAL A 453 15.19 -10.32 20.53
CA VAL A 453 13.79 -10.79 20.55
C VAL A 453 13.21 -10.81 19.14
N GLN A 454 13.45 -9.75 18.37
CA GLN A 454 12.94 -9.60 17.01
C GLN A 454 13.53 -10.64 16.07
N ARG A 455 14.84 -10.86 16.12
CA ARG A 455 15.53 -11.87 15.32
C ARG A 455 14.98 -13.27 15.61
N ASP A 456 14.79 -13.61 16.87
CA ASP A 456 14.25 -14.91 17.25
C ASP A 456 12.79 -15.07 16.78
N CYS A 457 11.97 -14.02 16.90
CA CYS A 457 10.60 -14.03 16.37
C CYS A 457 10.56 -14.20 14.85
N LEU A 458 11.47 -13.56 14.11
CA LEU A 458 11.57 -13.72 12.65
C LEU A 458 11.84 -15.17 12.25
N THR A 459 12.66 -15.92 13.00
CA THR A 459 12.92 -17.34 12.69
C THR A 459 11.69 -18.24 12.79
N LEU A 460 10.65 -17.79 13.50
CA LEU A 460 9.39 -18.52 13.68
C LEU A 460 8.34 -18.22 12.61
N CYS A 461 8.60 -17.29 11.68
CA CYS A 461 7.69 -16.94 10.59
C CYS A 461 7.72 -17.99 9.46
N CYS A 462 7.38 -19.24 9.79
CA CYS A 462 7.38 -20.37 8.87
C CYS A 462 6.00 -21.07 8.83
N PRO A 463 5.72 -21.88 7.79
CA PRO A 463 4.43 -22.56 7.67
C PRO A 463 4.11 -23.43 8.89
N GLY A 464 2.88 -23.32 9.38
CA GLY A 464 2.39 -24.10 10.53
C GLY A 464 2.44 -23.38 11.88
N THR A 465 3.34 -22.41 12.08
CA THR A 465 3.31 -21.51 13.24
C THR A 465 2.20 -20.46 13.08
N SER A 466 1.65 -19.88 14.15
CA SER A 466 0.69 -18.77 14.09
C SER A 466 1.23 -17.47 14.70
N LEU A 467 0.61 -16.32 14.39
CA LEU A 467 0.93 -15.04 15.05
C LEU A 467 0.76 -15.13 16.58
N GLU A 468 -0.20 -15.91 17.09
CA GLU A 468 -0.34 -16.18 18.52
C GLU A 468 0.84 -16.97 19.11
N ASN A 469 1.38 -17.94 18.35
CA ASN A 469 2.57 -18.67 18.78
C ASN A 469 3.80 -17.75 18.84
N VAL A 470 3.99 -16.91 17.81
CA VAL A 470 5.09 -15.92 17.78
C VAL A 470 4.93 -14.91 18.92
N TYR A 471 3.71 -14.44 19.20
CA TYR A 471 3.45 -13.52 20.32
C TYR A 471 3.77 -14.15 21.68
N SER A 472 3.41 -15.43 21.88
CA SER A 472 3.77 -16.17 23.09
C SER A 472 5.29 -16.29 23.26
N MET A 473 6.03 -16.53 22.16
CA MET A 473 7.49 -16.52 22.18
C MET A 473 8.04 -15.14 22.53
N MET A 474 7.55 -14.09 21.88
CA MET A 474 7.95 -12.70 22.15
C MET A 474 7.80 -12.37 23.64
N LEU A 475 6.65 -12.67 24.26
CA LEU A 475 6.45 -12.43 25.70
C LEU A 475 7.42 -13.24 26.56
N THR A 476 7.77 -14.46 26.16
CA THR A 476 8.76 -15.30 26.85
C THR A 476 10.15 -14.67 26.79
N LEU A 477 10.60 -14.25 25.61
CA LEU A 477 11.92 -13.66 25.39
C LEU A 477 12.02 -12.27 26.06
N ILE A 478 11.00 -11.42 25.94
CA ILE A 478 10.94 -10.14 26.66
C ILE A 478 11.05 -10.38 28.18
N SER A 479 10.36 -11.38 28.72
CA SER A 479 10.47 -11.71 30.16
C SER A 479 11.90 -12.06 30.57
N GLN A 480 12.64 -12.77 29.73
CA GLN A 480 14.05 -13.11 29.96
C GLN A 480 14.93 -11.86 29.91
N LYS A 481 14.77 -11.02 28.88
CA LYS A 481 15.51 -9.76 28.72
C LYS A 481 15.28 -8.78 29.85
N LEU A 482 14.03 -8.60 30.29
CA LEU A 482 13.72 -7.74 31.43
C LEU A 482 14.40 -8.22 32.72
N LYS A 483 14.59 -9.54 32.89
CA LYS A 483 15.32 -10.11 34.02
C LYS A 483 16.83 -9.90 33.91
N GLU A 484 17.41 -10.12 32.72
CA GLU A 484 18.83 -9.90 32.43
C GLU A 484 19.24 -8.44 32.67
N LEU A 485 18.41 -7.49 32.19
CA LEU A 485 18.60 -6.06 32.39
C LEU A 485 18.31 -5.58 33.83
N GLY A 486 17.76 -6.45 34.68
CA GLY A 486 17.42 -6.14 36.06
C GLY A 486 16.18 -5.26 36.24
N ILE A 487 15.35 -5.12 35.20
CA ILE A 487 14.10 -4.33 35.21
C ILE A 487 13.03 -4.99 36.09
N THR A 488 13.01 -6.32 36.17
CA THR A 488 11.99 -7.05 36.95
C THR A 488 12.32 -7.26 38.42
N LYS A 489 13.47 -6.78 38.92
CA LYS A 489 13.92 -7.05 40.31
C LYS A 489 12.93 -6.59 41.38
N ASN A 490 12.29 -5.45 41.16
CA ASN A 490 11.35 -4.84 42.12
C ASN A 490 9.88 -5.12 41.77
N ILE A 491 9.62 -5.83 40.68
CA ILE A 491 8.27 -6.12 40.22
C ILE A 491 7.67 -7.20 41.14
N LYS A 492 6.54 -6.86 41.79
CA LYS A 492 5.80 -7.81 42.64
C LYS A 492 5.10 -8.91 41.84
N GLU A 493 4.88 -8.70 40.55
CA GLU A 493 4.22 -9.64 39.65
C GLU A 493 5.10 -10.86 39.38
N LYS A 494 4.60 -12.05 39.75
CA LYS A 494 5.32 -13.32 39.58
C LYS A 494 5.02 -13.99 38.24
N ASN A 495 3.96 -13.58 37.54
CA ASN A 495 3.64 -14.10 36.21
C ASN A 495 4.52 -13.40 35.15
N PRO A 496 5.45 -14.12 34.50
CA PRO A 496 6.39 -13.52 33.56
C PRO A 496 5.68 -12.82 32.38
N PHE A 497 4.57 -13.38 31.87
CA PHE A 497 3.82 -12.76 30.78
C PHE A 497 3.09 -11.48 31.18
N LYS A 498 2.68 -11.35 32.43
CA LYS A 498 2.06 -10.12 32.91
C LYS A 498 3.10 -9.01 33.08
N ALA A 499 4.32 -9.36 33.50
CA ALA A 499 5.45 -8.43 33.48
C ALA A 499 5.85 -8.03 32.05
N ALA A 500 5.97 -8.98 31.12
CA ALA A 500 6.25 -8.67 29.72
C ALA A 500 5.18 -7.75 29.11
N ARG A 501 3.89 -8.00 29.36
CA ARG A 501 2.80 -7.14 28.89
C ARG A 501 2.77 -5.74 29.50
N LYS A 502 3.38 -5.53 30.68
CA LYS A 502 3.59 -4.17 31.24
C LYS A 502 4.51 -3.36 30.32
N TYR A 503 5.59 -3.98 29.84
CA TYR A 503 6.64 -3.32 29.05
C TYR A 503 6.45 -3.44 27.54
N CYS A 504 5.60 -4.36 27.06
CA CYS A 504 5.18 -4.51 25.67
C CYS A 504 3.66 -4.72 25.62
N PRO A 505 2.86 -3.64 25.63
CA PRO A 505 1.41 -3.74 25.75
C PRO A 505 0.69 -4.01 24.42
N HIS A 506 1.41 -4.09 23.30
CA HIS A 506 0.88 -4.41 21.97
C HIS A 506 1.24 -5.85 21.55
N HIS A 507 0.67 -6.27 20.41
CA HIS A 507 0.91 -7.59 19.82
C HIS A 507 2.28 -7.64 19.13
N VAL A 508 2.77 -8.84 18.75
CA VAL A 508 4.03 -9.00 17.99
C VAL A 508 3.93 -8.60 16.52
N GLY A 509 2.71 -8.35 16.02
CA GLY A 509 2.46 -8.15 14.61
C GLY A 509 1.02 -8.41 14.17
N HIS A 510 0.76 -8.13 12.90
CA HIS A 510 -0.51 -8.29 12.20
C HIS A 510 -0.27 -8.69 10.74
N TYR A 511 -1.33 -9.06 10.02
CA TYR A 511 -1.24 -9.24 8.57
C TYR A 511 -1.05 -7.88 7.87
N LEU A 512 -0.38 -7.89 6.72
CA LEU A 512 -0.05 -6.71 5.93
C LEU A 512 -0.39 -6.94 4.45
N GLY A 513 -0.81 -5.91 3.72
CA GLY A 513 -1.16 -6.03 2.30
C GLY A 513 -1.54 -4.72 1.65
N MET A 514 -2.80 -4.60 1.21
CA MET A 514 -3.35 -3.34 0.69
C MET A 514 -3.77 -2.38 1.81
N ASP A 515 -4.00 -2.92 3.01
CA ASP A 515 -4.17 -2.16 4.25
C ASP A 515 -3.01 -2.46 5.20
N VAL A 516 -2.71 -1.54 6.12
CA VAL A 516 -1.68 -1.71 7.17
C VAL A 516 -2.06 -2.86 8.11
N HIS A 517 -3.20 -2.74 8.78
CA HIS A 517 -3.82 -3.85 9.50
C HIS A 517 -4.71 -4.67 8.54
N ASP A 518 -4.07 -5.45 7.67
CA ASP A 518 -4.73 -6.19 6.59
C ASP A 518 -5.63 -7.32 7.11
N THR A 519 -6.75 -7.57 6.42
CA THR A 519 -7.65 -8.69 6.70
C THR A 519 -7.98 -8.90 8.20
N PRO A 520 -8.50 -7.87 8.91
CA PRO A 520 -8.56 -7.86 10.37
C PRO A 520 -9.51 -8.90 10.98
N ASP A 521 -10.40 -9.50 10.19
CA ASP A 521 -11.28 -10.58 10.66
C ASP A 521 -10.58 -11.96 10.62
N MET A 522 -9.42 -12.08 9.98
CA MET A 522 -8.64 -13.31 9.94
C MET A 522 -8.00 -13.57 11.31
N PRO A 523 -8.22 -14.74 11.94
CA PRO A 523 -7.67 -15.00 13.26
C PRO A 523 -6.13 -15.00 13.27
N ARG A 524 -5.54 -14.43 14.33
CA ARG A 524 -4.10 -14.51 14.60
C ARG A 524 -3.65 -15.92 15.03
N SER A 525 -4.60 -16.80 15.35
CA SER A 525 -4.38 -18.21 15.66
C SER A 525 -4.26 -19.10 14.41
N LEU A 526 -4.53 -18.58 13.21
CA LEU A 526 -4.40 -19.35 11.98
C LEU A 526 -2.94 -19.80 11.78
N PRO A 527 -2.72 -21.06 11.38
CA PRO A 527 -1.41 -21.49 10.92
C PRO A 527 -1.00 -20.67 9.69
N LEU A 528 0.18 -20.06 9.77
CA LEU A 528 0.80 -19.34 8.69
C LEU A 528 0.99 -20.26 7.49
N GLN A 529 0.77 -19.72 6.30
CA GLN A 529 0.91 -20.41 5.03
C GLN A 529 1.77 -19.57 4.09
N PRO A 530 2.49 -20.20 3.14
CA PRO A 530 3.23 -19.46 2.11
C PRO A 530 2.36 -18.42 1.41
N GLY A 531 2.88 -17.21 1.25
CA GLY A 531 2.18 -16.07 0.67
C GLY A 531 1.42 -15.20 1.68
N MET A 532 1.27 -15.61 2.95
CA MET A 532 0.87 -14.66 4.00
C MET A 532 1.99 -13.65 4.23
N VAL A 533 1.61 -12.39 4.44
CA VAL A 533 2.54 -11.31 4.80
C VAL A 533 2.13 -10.74 6.15
N ILE A 534 3.09 -10.61 7.06
CA ILE A 534 2.89 -10.13 8.43
C ILE A 534 4.00 -9.15 8.83
N THR A 535 3.71 -8.28 9.80
CA THR A 535 4.73 -7.52 10.54
C THR A 535 5.32 -8.35 11.68
N VAL A 536 6.56 -8.05 12.07
CA VAL A 536 7.21 -8.56 13.29
C VAL A 536 7.85 -7.40 14.04
N GLU A 537 7.17 -6.92 15.08
CA GLU A 537 7.33 -5.58 15.64
C GLU A 537 7.53 -5.52 17.17
N PRO A 538 8.36 -6.38 17.81
CA PRO A 538 8.52 -6.32 19.27
C PRO A 538 9.04 -4.95 19.74
N GLY A 539 8.59 -4.56 20.94
CA GLY A 539 9.07 -3.35 21.60
C GLY A 539 9.15 -3.49 23.12
N ILE A 540 9.98 -2.65 23.74
CA ILE A 540 10.07 -2.50 25.20
C ILE A 540 10.01 -0.99 25.51
N TYR A 541 9.05 -0.62 26.36
CA TYR A 541 8.74 0.77 26.73
C TYR A 541 8.86 0.95 28.24
N ILE A 542 9.77 1.82 28.67
CA ILE A 542 10.06 2.07 30.09
C ILE A 542 9.77 3.54 30.37
N PRO A 543 8.57 3.88 30.88
CA PRO A 543 8.20 5.26 31.20
C PRO A 543 9.19 5.95 32.14
N GLU A 544 9.35 7.27 31.99
CA GLU A 544 10.27 8.06 32.83
C GLU A 544 9.95 7.99 34.32
N ASP A 545 8.68 7.75 34.66
CA ASP A 545 8.18 7.66 36.03
C ASP A 545 8.15 6.22 36.59
N ASP A 546 8.57 5.21 35.82
CA ASP A 546 8.57 3.80 36.26
C ASP A 546 9.63 3.54 37.36
N GLN A 547 9.19 3.67 38.61
CA GLN A 547 10.04 3.47 39.78
C GLN A 547 10.45 2.00 40.01
N ASP A 548 9.78 1.04 39.37
CA ASP A 548 10.17 -0.37 39.45
C ASP A 548 11.44 -0.66 38.63
N ALA A 549 11.67 0.10 37.56
CA ALA A 549 12.81 -0.04 36.66
C ALA A 549 14.06 0.70 37.17
N PRO A 550 15.28 0.22 36.84
CA PRO A 550 16.52 0.95 37.07
C PRO A 550 16.49 2.34 36.43
N GLU A 551 16.93 3.36 37.18
CA GLU A 551 16.88 4.77 36.76
C GLU A 551 17.47 5.02 35.37
N ARG A 552 18.57 4.35 35.03
CA ARG A 552 19.24 4.48 33.73
C ARG A 552 18.41 4.09 32.50
N PHE A 553 17.31 3.35 32.67
CA PHE A 553 16.43 2.94 31.57
C PHE A 553 15.14 3.76 31.49
N ARG A 554 14.84 4.57 32.50
CA ARG A 554 13.60 5.34 32.56
C ARG A 554 13.55 6.36 31.44
N GLY A 555 12.43 6.42 30.74
CA GLY A 555 12.22 7.29 29.58
C GLY A 555 12.71 6.70 28.26
N LEU A 556 13.20 5.45 28.22
CA LEU A 556 13.58 4.79 26.98
C LEU A 556 12.44 3.92 26.44
N GLY A 557 12.12 4.09 25.17
CA GLY A 557 11.22 3.21 24.42
C GLY A 557 11.87 2.78 23.11
N VAL A 558 11.84 1.49 22.81
CA VAL A 558 12.41 0.90 21.60
C VAL A 558 11.39 -0.03 20.96
N ARG A 559 11.19 0.10 19.65
CA ARG A 559 10.54 -0.88 18.79
C ARG A 559 11.38 -1.08 17.53
N ILE A 560 11.41 -2.32 17.04
CA ILE A 560 12.07 -2.70 15.78
C ILE A 560 11.10 -3.58 15.03
N GLU A 561 10.75 -3.17 13.81
CA GLU A 561 9.70 -3.81 13.03
C GLU A 561 10.13 -4.08 11.60
N ASP A 562 9.81 -5.28 11.13
CA ASP A 562 10.06 -5.68 9.75
C ASP A 562 8.82 -6.34 9.12
N ASP A 563 8.69 -6.15 7.81
CA ASP A 563 7.67 -6.74 6.95
C ASP A 563 8.14 -8.11 6.43
N VAL A 564 7.33 -9.15 6.59
CA VAL A 564 7.75 -10.54 6.38
C VAL A 564 6.75 -11.33 5.55
N VAL A 565 7.23 -11.89 4.44
CA VAL A 565 6.49 -12.90 3.66
C VAL A 565 6.86 -14.28 4.16
N VAL A 566 5.83 -15.07 4.52
CA VAL A 566 5.98 -16.49 4.81
C VAL A 566 6.22 -17.22 3.49
N THR A 567 7.28 -18.03 3.43
CA THR A 567 7.62 -18.85 2.24
C THR A 567 7.55 -20.33 2.59
N GLU A 568 7.80 -21.22 1.63
CA GLU A 568 7.97 -22.66 1.92
C GLU A 568 9.26 -22.96 2.70
N ALA A 569 10.22 -22.04 2.70
CA ALA A 569 11.52 -22.15 3.36
C ALA A 569 11.67 -21.07 4.43
N SER A 570 12.81 -20.37 4.45
CA SER A 570 13.01 -19.22 5.34
C SER A 570 12.11 -18.04 4.94
N PRO A 571 11.59 -17.27 5.92
CA PRO A 571 10.83 -16.07 5.62
C PRO A 571 11.63 -15.08 4.77
N LEU A 572 10.93 -14.37 3.88
CA LEU A 572 11.48 -13.27 3.11
C LEU A 572 11.17 -11.96 3.82
N VAL A 573 12.21 -11.25 4.27
CA VAL A 573 12.09 -9.96 4.93
C VAL A 573 12.11 -8.84 3.88
N LEU A 574 10.96 -8.20 3.66
CA LEU A 574 10.78 -7.18 2.61
C LEU A 574 11.52 -5.88 2.94
N SER A 575 11.68 -5.58 4.23
CA SER A 575 12.33 -4.40 4.81
C SER A 575 13.80 -4.60 5.18
N ALA A 576 14.43 -5.69 4.72
CA ALA A 576 15.80 -6.07 5.12
C ALA A 576 16.87 -5.05 4.72
N ASP A 577 16.60 -4.22 3.71
CA ASP A 577 17.50 -3.15 3.30
C ASP A 577 17.58 -2.01 4.34
N CYS A 578 16.62 -1.93 5.27
CA CYS A 578 16.60 -0.94 6.34
C CYS A 578 17.46 -1.39 7.53
N PRO A 579 18.54 -0.65 7.88
CA PRO A 579 19.51 -1.04 8.90
C PRO A 579 18.85 -1.20 10.27
N LYS A 580 19.26 -2.22 11.02
CA LYS A 580 18.84 -2.46 12.42
C LYS A 580 19.95 -2.95 13.34
N GLU A 581 21.12 -3.32 12.81
CA GLU A 581 22.28 -3.57 13.66
C GLU A 581 22.81 -2.23 14.18
N MET A 582 23.13 -2.13 15.48
CA MET A 582 23.56 -0.87 16.09
C MET A 582 24.73 -0.23 15.34
N LYS A 583 25.71 -1.05 14.91
CA LYS A 583 26.88 -0.59 14.16
C LYS A 583 26.50 0.05 12.82
N ASP A 584 25.53 -0.53 12.12
CA ASP A 584 25.09 -0.03 10.82
C ASP A 584 24.34 1.30 10.98
N ILE A 585 23.51 1.42 12.03
CA ILE A 585 22.84 2.66 12.42
C ILE A 585 23.85 3.77 12.72
N GLU A 586 24.82 3.51 13.62
CA GLU A 586 25.86 4.49 13.97
C GLU A 586 26.70 4.88 12.74
N GLN A 587 26.98 3.94 11.84
CA GLN A 587 27.71 4.22 10.61
C GLN A 587 26.94 5.14 9.66
N ILE A 588 25.61 5.01 9.56
CA ILE A 588 24.79 5.86 8.70
C ILE A 588 24.67 7.26 9.30
N CYS A 589 24.39 7.37 10.60
CA CYS A 589 24.24 8.65 11.28
C CYS A 589 25.57 9.45 11.34
N SER A 590 26.72 8.77 11.43
CA SER A 590 28.04 9.44 11.51
C SER A 590 28.57 10.02 10.20
N ARG A 591 27.98 9.69 9.04
CA ARG A 591 28.43 10.24 7.75
C ARG A 591 27.90 11.64 7.46
N ALA A 592 26.98 12.15 8.29
CA ALA A 592 26.40 13.49 8.16
C ALA A 592 26.99 14.54 9.10
N SER A 593 27.83 14.12 10.06
CA SER A 593 28.52 14.99 11.03
C SER A 593 29.81 15.61 10.50
#